data_AF-A0A850LTS4-F1
#
_entry.id   AF-A0A850LTS4-F1
#
_cell.length_a   1.000
_cell.length_b   1.000
_cell.length_c   1.000
_cell.angle_alpha   90.00
_cell.angle_beta   90.00
_cell.angle_gamma   90.00
#
_symmetry.space_group_name_H-M   'P 1'
#
loop_
_entity.id
_entity.type
_entity.pdbx_description
1 polymer ?
#
loop_
_entity_poly.entity_id
_entity_poly.type
_entity_poly.pdbx_seq_one_letter_code
_entity_poly.pdbx_strand_id
1 'polypeptide(L)'
;MLKKKGFKSTAILSNNEYRKEIPGWQLKMPPDLSHRYIAVRSGVGSFGWSGNVGIKGIGTTILLGTVVTEAELEPIDPLPPEESFCTKCKLCIKVCTASLFDKEKETNVTIGGETFSYSERKNYVRCQYVCGGFTGLNKKGDKHWSTWSPGRFDVPEEDRKIMTMLFHAMNKYKKWPERTDGTGGYENVAAPGLSIRLTCGICQNICWGNPEDTRKNYQMLVNSGCVLQKPNGDIIVLPPDEAQKVFDSFPPKHRKLYCKN
;
A
#
# COMPACT_ATOMS: atom_id res chain seq x y z
N MET A 1 3.72 30.51 -7.22
CA MET A 1 3.51 31.71 -6.38
C MET A 1 4.81 32.15 -5.70
N LEU A 2 5.48 31.30 -4.92
CA LEU A 2 6.73 31.65 -4.21
C LEU A 2 7.87 32.12 -5.13
N LYS A 3 8.12 31.40 -6.24
CA LYS A 3 9.08 31.83 -7.27
C LYS A 3 8.80 33.23 -7.83
N LYS A 4 7.52 33.61 -7.99
CA LYS A 4 7.12 34.95 -8.46
C LYS A 4 7.43 36.05 -7.43
N LYS A 5 7.57 35.68 -6.14
CA LYS A 5 7.97 36.56 -5.05
C LYS A 5 9.49 36.59 -4.82
N GLY A 6 10.28 35.96 -5.70
CA GLY A 6 11.75 35.97 -5.62
C GLY A 6 12.37 34.86 -4.77
N PHE A 7 11.57 34.00 -4.13
CA PHE A 7 12.10 32.88 -3.34
C PHE A 7 12.40 31.67 -4.24
N LYS A 8 13.60 31.08 -4.09
CA LYS A 8 13.86 29.77 -4.71
C LYS A 8 12.96 28.74 -4.03
N SER A 9 12.24 27.97 -4.84
CA SER A 9 11.36 26.91 -4.35
C SER A 9 11.30 25.76 -5.34
N THR A 10 11.08 24.55 -4.84
CA THR A 10 10.81 23.37 -5.68
C THR A 10 9.68 22.55 -5.09
N ALA A 11 8.81 22.05 -5.96
CA ALA A 11 7.82 21.05 -5.57
C ALA A 11 8.50 19.69 -5.57
N ILE A 12 8.20 18.88 -4.57
CA ILE A 12 8.70 17.51 -4.46
C ILE A 12 7.67 16.58 -5.10
N LEU A 13 8.14 15.67 -5.95
CA LEU A 13 7.30 14.68 -6.61
C LEU A 13 6.77 13.69 -5.58
N SER A 14 5.44 13.49 -5.57
CA SER A 14 4.77 12.70 -4.53
C SER A 14 5.14 11.23 -4.50
N ASN A 15 5.53 10.65 -5.63
CA ASN A 15 5.76 9.21 -5.80
C ASN A 15 6.87 8.93 -6.83
N ASN A 16 7.43 7.72 -6.75
CA ASN A 16 8.41 7.16 -7.71
C ASN A 16 9.75 7.91 -7.84
N GLU A 17 10.08 8.81 -6.90
CA GLU A 17 11.42 9.39 -6.77
C GLU A 17 12.15 8.78 -5.57
N TYR A 18 13.35 8.27 -5.82
CA TYR A 18 14.13 7.55 -4.82
C TYR A 18 15.62 7.91 -4.87
N ARG A 19 16.26 7.83 -3.72
CA ARG A 19 17.70 8.00 -3.51
C ARG A 19 18.46 6.77 -4.03
N LYS A 20 18.90 6.85 -5.29
CA LYS A 20 19.55 5.74 -6.03
C LYS A 20 20.99 5.45 -5.56
N GLU A 21 21.60 6.35 -4.81
CA GLU A 21 22.93 6.20 -4.23
C GLU A 21 22.95 5.20 -3.05
N ILE A 22 21.79 4.82 -2.51
CA ILE A 22 21.69 3.89 -1.39
C ILE A 22 21.82 2.43 -1.89
N PRO A 23 22.73 1.62 -1.34
CA PRO A 23 22.84 0.21 -1.70
C PRO A 23 21.52 -0.56 -1.46
N GLY A 24 21.03 -1.20 -2.52
CA GLY A 24 19.76 -1.93 -2.53
C GLY A 24 18.51 -1.04 -2.53
N TRP A 25 18.60 0.19 -3.04
CA TRP A 25 17.48 1.14 -3.09
C TRP A 25 16.23 0.58 -3.79
N GLN A 26 16.34 -0.37 -4.73
CA GLN A 26 15.19 -0.95 -5.42
C GLN A 26 14.28 -1.73 -4.45
N LEU A 27 14.85 -2.30 -3.39
CA LEU A 27 14.11 -3.03 -2.36
C LEU A 27 13.66 -2.12 -1.22
N LYS A 28 14.47 -1.10 -0.91
CA LYS A 28 14.22 -0.17 0.21
C LYS A 28 13.35 1.03 -0.18
N MET A 29 13.38 1.41 -1.45
CA MET A 29 12.72 2.56 -2.07
C MET A 29 12.81 3.83 -1.19
N PRO A 30 14.02 4.26 -0.79
CA PRO A 30 14.18 5.41 0.09
C PRO A 30 13.83 6.70 -0.69
N PRO A 31 12.84 7.49 -0.25
CA PRO A 31 12.51 8.75 -0.92
C PRO A 31 13.63 9.77 -0.73
N ASP A 32 13.69 10.76 -1.61
CA ASP A 32 14.51 11.96 -1.44
C ASP A 32 14.00 12.80 -0.24
N LEU A 33 12.69 12.95 -0.13
CA LEU A 33 12.00 13.57 0.98
C LEU A 33 10.69 12.83 1.29
N SER A 34 10.48 12.46 2.55
CA SER A 34 9.26 11.76 2.96
C SER A 34 8.14 12.75 3.25
N HIS A 35 7.17 12.85 2.33
CA HIS A 35 5.94 13.63 2.53
C HIS A 35 5.22 13.28 3.83
N ARG A 36 5.23 12.00 4.22
CA ARG A 36 4.56 11.53 5.43
C ARG A 36 5.21 12.10 6.68
N TYR A 37 6.54 12.09 6.73
CA TYR A 37 7.31 12.63 7.83
C TYR A 37 7.18 14.14 7.96
N ILE A 38 7.22 14.85 6.83
CA ILE A 38 7.01 16.30 6.83
C ILE A 38 5.58 16.62 7.29
N ALA A 39 4.57 15.89 6.81
CA ALA A 39 3.17 16.12 7.20
C ALA A 39 2.95 15.96 8.70
N VAL A 40 3.49 14.91 9.34
CA VAL A 40 3.33 14.75 10.80
C VAL A 40 4.09 15.79 11.60
N ARG A 41 5.28 16.17 11.14
CA ARG A 41 6.09 17.17 11.85
C ARG A 41 5.52 18.58 11.73
N SER A 42 4.78 18.88 10.66
CA SER A 42 4.22 20.22 10.38
C SER A 42 2.75 20.37 10.78
N GLY A 43 2.22 19.47 11.60
CA GLY A 43 0.84 19.58 12.09
C GLY A 43 -0.25 19.32 11.03
N VAL A 44 0.10 18.79 9.85
CA VAL A 44 -0.88 18.48 8.79
C VAL A 44 -1.71 17.24 9.13
N GLY A 45 -1.15 16.30 9.90
CA GLY A 45 -1.82 15.08 10.31
C GLY A 45 -0.99 14.32 11.34
N SER A 46 -1.47 13.15 11.76
CA SER A 46 -0.72 12.28 12.67
C SER A 46 -0.43 10.93 12.00
N PHE A 47 0.43 10.11 12.61
CA PHE A 47 0.61 8.72 12.19
C PHE A 47 -0.49 7.81 12.75
N GLY A 48 -0.96 6.90 11.91
CA GLY A 48 -1.68 5.71 12.36
C GLY A 48 -0.75 4.55 12.68
N TRP A 49 -1.29 3.49 13.28
CA TRP A 49 -0.52 2.25 13.51
C TRP A 49 0.10 1.71 12.21
N SER A 50 -0.61 1.81 11.08
CA SER A 50 -0.12 1.45 9.75
C SER A 50 1.00 2.35 9.22
N GLY A 51 1.38 3.43 9.92
CA GLY A 51 2.25 4.52 9.46
C GLY A 51 1.77 5.23 8.20
N ASN A 52 0.48 5.13 7.87
CA ASN A 52 -0.16 6.11 7.00
C ASN A 52 -0.41 7.38 7.80
N VAL A 53 -0.41 8.52 7.12
CA VAL A 53 -0.77 9.81 7.71
C VAL A 53 -2.27 10.02 7.52
N GLY A 54 -2.92 10.55 8.54
CA GLY A 54 -4.33 10.88 8.46
C GLY A 54 -4.72 12.06 9.32
N ILE A 55 -5.93 12.55 9.09
CA ILE A 55 -6.52 13.70 9.77
C ILE A 55 -7.74 13.22 10.56
N LYS A 56 -7.96 13.72 11.77
CA LYS A 56 -9.11 13.34 12.60
C LYS A 56 -10.43 13.64 11.86
N GLY A 57 -11.34 12.67 11.82
CA GLY A 57 -12.60 12.77 11.07
C GLY A 57 -12.52 12.61 9.54
N ILE A 58 -11.32 12.60 8.94
CA ILE A 58 -11.12 12.39 7.49
C ILE A 58 -10.40 11.07 7.22
N GLY A 59 -9.42 10.73 8.06
CA GLY A 59 -8.58 9.55 7.92
C GLY A 59 -7.45 9.70 6.92
N THR A 60 -7.12 8.60 6.24
CA THR A 60 -5.85 8.46 5.50
C THR A 60 -6.02 8.50 3.98
N THR A 61 -7.25 8.62 3.46
CA THR A 61 -7.54 8.81 2.03
C THR A 61 -7.28 10.27 1.62
N ILE A 62 -6.06 10.72 1.85
CA ILE A 62 -5.56 12.06 1.54
C ILE A 62 -4.37 11.95 0.59
N LEU A 63 -4.12 13.02 -0.17
CA LEU A 63 -2.92 13.18 -0.98
C LEU A 63 -2.00 14.19 -0.29
N LEU A 64 -0.71 13.86 -0.20
CA LEU A 64 0.29 14.74 0.38
C LEU A 64 1.18 15.31 -0.72
N GLY A 65 1.48 16.60 -0.59
CA GLY A 65 2.44 17.32 -1.41
C GLY A 65 3.36 18.15 -0.52
N THR A 66 4.57 18.40 -1.00
CA THR A 66 5.55 19.22 -0.27
C THR A 66 6.24 20.18 -1.23
N VAL A 67 6.45 21.40 -0.76
CA VAL A 67 7.26 22.41 -1.43
C VAL A 67 8.41 22.78 -0.49
N VAL A 68 9.63 22.71 -1.00
CA VAL A 68 10.83 23.20 -0.31
C VAL A 68 11.11 24.61 -0.81
N THR A 69 11.40 25.56 0.08
CA THR A 69 11.58 26.97 -0.29
C THR A 69 12.59 27.67 0.63
N GLU A 70 13.28 28.69 0.09
CA GLU A 70 14.13 29.63 0.85
C GLU A 70 13.33 30.74 1.55
N ALA A 71 12.00 30.68 1.49
CA ALA A 71 11.17 31.67 2.17
C ALA A 71 11.18 31.37 3.67
N GLU A 72 11.42 32.38 4.49
CA GLU A 72 11.27 32.26 5.94
C GLU A 72 9.79 32.18 6.29
N LEU A 73 9.40 31.08 6.94
CA LEU A 73 8.02 30.79 7.33
C LEU A 73 8.00 30.49 8.82
N GLU A 74 6.94 30.92 9.50
CA GLU A 74 6.73 30.55 10.89
C GLU A 74 6.36 29.06 10.97
N PRO A 75 7.14 28.25 11.71
CA PRO A 75 6.88 26.82 11.80
C PRO A 75 5.63 26.54 12.64
N ILE A 76 4.96 25.45 12.33
CA ILE A 76 3.84 24.92 13.12
C ILE A 76 4.34 23.69 13.87
N ASP A 77 3.91 23.55 15.12
CA ASP A 77 4.16 22.37 15.93
C ASP A 77 3.42 21.13 15.38
N PRO A 78 3.89 19.91 15.65
CA PRO A 78 3.12 18.73 15.32
C PRO A 78 1.75 18.75 16.03
N LEU A 79 0.77 18.03 15.47
CA LEU A 79 -0.53 17.88 16.13
C LEU A 79 -0.34 17.24 17.52
N PRO A 80 -1.04 17.74 18.55
CA PRO A 80 -0.95 17.15 19.87
C PRO A 80 -1.58 15.74 19.88
N PRO A 81 -1.17 14.83 20.78
CA PRO A 81 -1.60 13.43 20.76
C PRO A 81 -3.12 13.21 20.75
N GLU A 82 -3.89 14.07 21.41
CA GLU A 82 -5.36 14.05 21.49
C GLU A 82 -6.07 14.38 20.15
N GLU A 83 -5.35 15.03 19.24
CA GLU A 83 -5.79 15.30 17.87
C GLU A 83 -5.42 14.17 16.90
N SER A 84 -4.73 13.14 17.38
CA SER A 84 -4.41 11.99 16.55
C SER A 84 -5.68 11.30 16.02
N PHE A 85 -5.69 11.01 14.71
CA PHE A 85 -6.82 10.32 14.08
C PHE A 85 -6.90 8.83 14.46
N CYS A 86 -5.80 8.24 14.92
CA CYS A 86 -5.68 6.80 15.09
C CYS A 86 -5.93 6.37 16.53
N THR A 87 -6.98 5.58 16.73
CA THR A 87 -7.34 4.99 18.04
C THR A 87 -6.59 3.69 18.35
N LYS A 88 -5.51 3.38 17.62
CA LYS A 88 -4.77 2.10 17.70
C LYS A 88 -5.68 0.85 17.60
N CYS A 89 -6.74 0.90 16.78
CA CYS A 89 -7.69 -0.21 16.60
C CYS A 89 -7.11 -1.45 15.89
N LYS A 90 -5.95 -1.32 15.24
CA LYS A 90 -5.21 -2.39 14.54
C LYS A 90 -5.97 -3.10 13.42
N LEU A 91 -7.07 -2.55 12.91
CA LEU A 91 -7.76 -3.08 11.72
C LEU A 91 -6.84 -3.09 10.49
N CYS A 92 -5.92 -2.13 10.36
CA CYS A 92 -4.91 -2.11 9.32
C CYS A 92 -4.03 -3.38 9.28
N ILE A 93 -3.78 -4.04 10.42
CA ILE A 93 -3.06 -5.32 10.49
C ILE A 93 -3.93 -6.44 9.96
N LYS A 94 -5.20 -6.49 10.38
CA LYS A 94 -6.15 -7.52 9.95
C LYS A 94 -6.34 -7.53 8.44
N VAL A 95 -6.41 -6.35 7.82
CA VAL A 95 -6.64 -6.23 6.37
C VAL A 95 -5.38 -6.23 5.52
N CYS A 96 -4.19 -6.19 6.13
CA CYS A 96 -2.94 -6.25 5.38
C CYS A 96 -2.68 -7.71 4.94
N THR A 97 -3.08 -8.04 3.72
CA THR A 97 -2.83 -9.36 3.10
C THR A 97 -1.33 -9.65 2.98
N ALA A 98 -0.48 -8.61 2.90
CA ALA A 98 0.97 -8.72 2.91
C ALA A 98 1.58 -9.09 4.27
N SER A 99 0.85 -8.95 5.39
CA SER A 99 1.40 -9.09 6.75
C SER A 99 2.57 -8.15 7.04
N LEU A 100 2.55 -6.93 6.51
CA LEU A 100 3.68 -5.98 6.59
C LEU A 100 3.93 -5.47 8.02
N PHE A 101 2.86 -5.23 8.76
CA PHE A 101 2.89 -4.53 10.05
C PHE A 101 3.11 -5.50 11.21
N ASP A 102 3.98 -5.15 12.14
CA ASP A 102 4.06 -5.82 13.43
C ASP A 102 2.83 -5.48 14.31
N LYS A 103 2.38 -6.46 15.08
CA LYS A 103 1.19 -6.34 15.93
C LYS A 103 1.46 -5.49 17.18
N GLU A 104 2.69 -5.51 17.68
CA GLU A 104 3.03 -5.03 19.01
C GLU A 104 4.24 -4.11 19.00
N LYS A 105 5.24 -4.41 18.16
CA LYS A 105 6.45 -3.61 18.06
C LYS A 105 6.17 -2.31 17.31
N GLU A 106 6.67 -1.21 17.88
CA GLU A 106 6.72 0.09 17.24
C GLU A 106 8.15 0.40 16.80
N THR A 107 8.28 1.23 15.78
CA THR A 107 9.52 1.90 15.41
C THR A 107 9.37 3.39 15.66
N ASN A 108 10.47 4.07 15.96
CA ASN A 108 10.52 5.49 16.29
C ASN A 108 11.32 6.24 15.24
N VAL A 109 10.86 7.45 14.91
CA VAL A 109 11.55 8.37 14.00
C VAL A 109 11.58 9.75 14.63
N THR A 110 12.78 10.33 14.76
CA THR A 110 12.97 11.67 15.31
C THR A 110 13.20 12.68 14.18
N ILE A 111 12.39 13.74 14.13
CA ILE A 111 12.36 14.73 13.05
C ILE A 111 12.16 16.10 13.64
N GLY A 112 13.11 17.01 13.44
CA GLY A 112 13.03 18.38 13.97
C GLY A 112 12.79 18.43 15.47
N GLY A 113 13.54 17.62 16.24
CA GLY A 113 13.45 17.50 17.69
C GLY A 113 12.33 16.59 18.22
N GLU A 114 11.34 16.28 17.40
CA GLU A 114 10.13 15.55 17.82
C GLU A 114 10.20 14.08 17.44
N THR A 115 9.72 13.19 18.31
CA THR A 115 9.75 11.74 18.08
C THR A 115 8.35 11.21 17.81
N PHE A 116 8.20 10.48 16.71
CA PHE A 116 6.95 9.88 16.29
C PHE A 116 7.09 8.35 16.21
N SER A 117 6.01 7.62 16.51
CA SER A 117 6.00 6.16 16.45
C SER A 117 4.88 5.60 15.59
N TYR A 118 5.11 4.41 15.04
CA TYR A 118 4.12 3.59 14.34
C TYR A 118 4.61 2.13 14.30
N SER A 119 3.80 1.20 13.78
CA SER A 119 4.14 -0.22 13.72
C SER A 119 5.47 -0.50 13.01
N GLU A 120 6.34 -1.28 13.65
CA GLU A 120 7.53 -1.81 13.00
C GLU A 120 7.13 -2.57 11.71
N ARG A 121 7.93 -2.38 10.66
CA ARG A 121 7.72 -3.10 9.40
C ARG A 121 8.53 -4.38 9.42
N LYS A 122 7.92 -5.47 8.97
CA LYS A 122 8.65 -6.74 8.75
C LYS A 122 9.59 -6.59 7.55
N ASN A 123 9.09 -6.87 6.35
CA ASN A 123 9.86 -6.75 5.11
C ASN A 123 9.06 -5.99 4.05
N TYR A 124 9.60 -4.88 3.55
CA TYR A 124 8.96 -4.02 2.54
C TYR A 124 8.65 -4.76 1.23
N VAL A 125 9.39 -5.82 0.90
CA VAL A 125 9.13 -6.67 -0.27
C VAL A 125 7.75 -7.33 -0.17
N ARG A 126 7.23 -7.59 1.04
CA ARG A 126 5.85 -8.07 1.22
C ARG A 126 4.83 -7.09 0.66
N CYS A 127 5.07 -5.80 0.91
CA CYS A 127 4.22 -4.73 0.41
C CYS A 127 4.30 -4.64 -1.11
N GLN A 128 5.50 -4.70 -1.68
CA GLN A 128 5.70 -4.74 -3.13
C GLN A 128 5.00 -5.94 -3.77
N TYR A 129 5.10 -7.12 -3.13
CA TYR A 129 4.52 -8.36 -3.62
C TYR A 129 3.00 -8.32 -3.75
N VAL A 130 2.30 -7.75 -2.75
CA VAL A 130 0.84 -7.63 -2.79
C VAL A 130 0.39 -6.35 -3.50
N CYS A 131 0.92 -5.18 -3.11
CA CYS A 131 0.48 -3.90 -3.68
C CYS A 131 0.82 -3.76 -5.15
N GLY A 132 1.95 -4.34 -5.60
CA GLY A 132 2.31 -4.45 -7.02
C GLY A 132 1.40 -5.39 -7.82
N GLY A 133 0.45 -6.07 -7.16
CA GLY A 133 -0.61 -6.84 -7.80
C GLY A 133 -0.26 -8.26 -8.21
N PHE A 134 0.86 -8.80 -7.74
CA PHE A 134 1.25 -10.18 -8.04
C PHE A 134 0.42 -11.21 -7.27
N THR A 135 -0.12 -10.83 -6.11
CA THR A 135 -1.11 -11.62 -5.37
C THR A 135 -2.07 -10.71 -4.60
N GLY A 136 -3.24 -11.23 -4.24
CA GLY A 136 -4.28 -10.42 -3.63
C GLY A 136 -5.27 -11.13 -2.70
N LEU A 137 -5.32 -12.47 -2.70
CA LEU A 137 -6.32 -13.21 -1.92
C LEU A 137 -6.01 -13.15 -0.41
N ASN A 138 -6.99 -12.69 0.37
CA ASN A 138 -6.95 -12.81 1.82
C ASN A 138 -7.29 -14.23 2.25
N LYS A 139 -6.29 -14.95 2.75
CA LYS A 139 -6.45 -16.27 3.38
C LYS A 139 -6.43 -16.20 4.91
N LYS A 140 -6.42 -15.00 5.49
CA LYS A 140 -6.40 -14.84 6.96
C LYS A 140 -7.82 -14.82 7.52
N GLY A 141 -8.06 -15.68 8.51
CA GLY A 141 -9.34 -15.79 9.20
C GLY A 141 -10.45 -16.37 8.33
N ASP A 142 -11.69 -16.25 8.82
CA ASP A 142 -12.85 -16.96 8.26
C ASP A 142 -13.48 -16.27 7.04
N LYS A 143 -13.13 -15.00 6.80
CA LYS A 143 -13.65 -14.23 5.67
C LYS A 143 -12.64 -14.16 4.53
N HIS A 144 -13.03 -14.75 3.41
CA HIS A 144 -12.27 -14.68 2.17
C HIS A 144 -12.72 -13.47 1.35
N TRP A 145 -11.76 -12.68 0.91
CA TRP A 145 -11.93 -11.54 -0.02
C TRP A 145 -10.58 -11.32 -0.69
N SER A 146 -10.49 -10.48 -1.71
CA SER A 146 -9.18 -10.13 -2.29
C SER A 146 -9.00 -8.62 -2.45
N THR A 147 -7.73 -8.21 -2.55
CA THR A 147 -7.40 -6.92 -3.18
C THR A 147 -7.91 -6.88 -4.64
N TRP A 148 -7.66 -5.80 -5.37
CA TRP A 148 -8.00 -5.72 -6.81
C TRP A 148 -7.15 -6.66 -7.69
N SER A 149 -6.20 -7.41 -7.13
CA SER A 149 -5.40 -8.39 -7.86
C SER A 149 -6.13 -9.73 -8.00
N PRO A 150 -6.15 -10.33 -9.20
CA PRO A 150 -6.61 -11.71 -9.40
C PRO A 150 -5.61 -12.76 -8.91
N GLY A 151 -4.39 -12.37 -8.52
CA GLY A 151 -3.35 -13.30 -8.09
C GLY A 151 -3.73 -14.09 -6.83
N ARG A 152 -3.34 -15.36 -6.82
CA ARG A 152 -3.67 -16.38 -5.81
C ARG A 152 -2.44 -17.05 -5.18
N PHE A 153 -1.26 -16.51 -5.44
CA PHE A 153 -0.02 -17.00 -4.82
C PHE A 153 -0.02 -16.71 -3.31
N ASP A 154 0.50 -17.64 -2.52
CA ASP A 154 0.60 -17.44 -1.08
C ASP A 154 1.59 -16.34 -0.73
N VAL A 155 1.32 -15.65 0.37
CA VAL A 155 2.28 -14.76 1.03
C VAL A 155 3.02 -15.59 2.08
N PRO A 156 4.32 -15.89 1.88
CA PRO A 156 5.08 -16.71 2.82
C PRO A 156 5.08 -16.10 4.23
N GLU A 157 5.10 -16.94 5.25
CA GLU A 157 5.28 -16.50 6.64
C GLU A 157 6.73 -16.07 6.91
N GLU A 158 7.69 -16.83 6.37
CA GLU A 158 9.11 -16.56 6.52
C GLU A 158 9.62 -15.54 5.49
N ASP A 159 10.23 -14.45 5.96
CA ASP A 159 10.69 -13.37 5.09
C ASP A 159 11.79 -13.81 4.11
N ARG A 160 12.62 -14.81 4.44
CA ARG A 160 13.63 -15.34 3.50
C ARG A 160 13.05 -15.92 2.21
N LYS A 161 11.77 -16.31 2.21
CA LYS A 161 11.07 -16.89 1.05
C LYS A 161 10.37 -15.84 0.18
N ILE A 162 10.24 -14.59 0.66
CA ILE A 162 9.43 -13.56 -0.02
C ILE A 162 10.01 -13.18 -1.38
N MET A 163 11.34 -13.06 -1.49
CA MET A 163 12.02 -12.69 -2.74
C MET A 163 11.81 -13.75 -3.81
N THR A 164 12.03 -15.02 -3.48
CA THR A 164 11.81 -16.14 -4.40
C THR A 164 10.36 -16.19 -4.90
N MET A 165 9.40 -15.96 -3.98
CA MET A 165 7.99 -15.93 -4.35
C MET A 165 7.65 -14.73 -5.24
N LEU A 166 8.19 -13.54 -4.93
CA LEU A 166 8.04 -12.35 -5.75
C LEU A 166 8.54 -12.59 -7.17
N PHE A 167 9.76 -13.10 -7.35
CA PHE A 167 10.30 -13.41 -8.67
C PHE A 167 9.46 -14.43 -9.44
N HIS A 168 8.99 -15.47 -8.76
CA HIS A 168 8.10 -16.45 -9.36
C HIS A 168 6.81 -15.80 -9.88
N ALA A 169 6.15 -15.00 -9.03
CA ALA A 169 4.90 -14.35 -9.39
C ALA A 169 5.08 -13.28 -10.47
N MET A 170 6.18 -12.50 -10.45
CA MET A 170 6.52 -11.55 -11.51
C MET A 170 6.66 -12.23 -12.88
N ASN A 171 7.32 -13.39 -12.94
CA ASN A 171 7.48 -14.15 -14.18
C ASN A 171 6.14 -14.66 -14.74
N LYS A 172 5.17 -14.91 -13.86
CA LYS A 172 3.81 -15.32 -14.24
C LYS A 172 2.96 -14.12 -14.65
N TYR A 173 3.07 -13.02 -13.91
CA TYR A 173 2.38 -11.75 -14.16
C TYR A 173 2.61 -11.22 -15.57
N LYS A 174 3.85 -11.30 -16.07
CA LYS A 174 4.20 -10.92 -17.46
C LYS A 174 3.44 -11.69 -18.55
N LYS A 175 2.82 -12.81 -18.18
CA LYS A 175 2.08 -13.71 -19.08
C LYS A 175 0.57 -13.65 -18.85
N TRP A 176 0.11 -12.79 -17.94
CA TRP A 176 -1.33 -12.60 -17.73
C TRP A 176 -1.95 -12.02 -19.00
N PRO A 177 -3.19 -12.40 -19.35
CA PRO A 177 -3.91 -11.75 -20.42
C PRO A 177 -4.02 -10.24 -20.14
N GLU A 178 -4.09 -9.45 -21.20
CA GLU A 178 -4.40 -8.03 -21.07
C GLU A 178 -5.77 -7.85 -20.43
N ARG A 179 -5.91 -6.86 -19.54
CA ARG A 179 -7.18 -6.60 -18.86
C ARG A 179 -8.11 -5.79 -19.76
N THR A 180 -9.40 -6.11 -19.74
CA THR A 180 -10.42 -5.36 -20.50
C THR A 180 -11.01 -4.18 -19.72
N ASP A 181 -10.76 -4.09 -18.41
CA ASP A 181 -11.30 -3.05 -17.51
C ASP A 181 -10.46 -1.76 -17.43
N GLY A 182 -9.65 -1.51 -18.45
CA GLY A 182 -8.86 -0.28 -18.59
C GLY A 182 -7.47 -0.53 -19.17
N THR A 183 -6.84 0.49 -19.71
CA THR A 183 -5.51 0.40 -20.33
C THR A 183 -4.39 0.52 -19.28
N GLY A 184 -3.21 -0.01 -19.61
CA GLY A 184 -1.95 0.35 -18.94
C GLY A 184 -1.64 -0.33 -17.59
N GLY A 185 -1.06 0.48 -16.72
CA GLY A 185 -0.20 0.14 -15.59
C GLY A 185 0.87 1.23 -15.49
N TYR A 186 1.66 1.28 -14.43
CA TYR A 186 2.78 2.23 -14.34
C TYR A 186 4.10 1.47 -14.33
N GLU A 187 5.10 2.03 -14.99
CA GLU A 187 6.47 1.51 -14.91
C GLU A 187 7.08 1.97 -13.59
N ASN A 188 7.43 1.00 -12.74
CA ASN A 188 8.12 1.30 -11.50
C ASN A 188 9.61 1.47 -11.79
N VAL A 189 10.19 2.60 -11.38
CA VAL A 189 11.63 2.87 -11.53
C VAL A 189 12.52 1.80 -10.90
N ALA A 190 12.04 1.09 -9.87
CA ALA A 190 12.74 -0.02 -9.21
C ALA A 190 12.60 -1.36 -9.96
N ALA A 191 11.70 -1.47 -10.94
CA ALA A 191 11.50 -2.65 -11.78
C ALA A 191 11.27 -2.26 -13.26
N PRO A 192 12.30 -1.74 -13.96
CA PRO A 192 12.18 -1.31 -15.36
C PRO A 192 11.67 -2.43 -16.27
N GLY A 193 10.88 -2.05 -17.28
CA GLY A 193 10.27 -2.98 -18.24
C GLY A 193 9.12 -3.82 -17.68
N LEU A 194 8.67 -3.55 -16.46
CA LEU A 194 7.46 -4.16 -15.89
C LEU A 194 6.40 -3.08 -15.63
N SER A 195 5.36 -3.07 -16.46
CA SER A 195 4.15 -2.27 -16.20
C SER A 195 3.32 -2.96 -15.13
N ILE A 196 3.29 -2.39 -13.92
CA ILE A 196 2.55 -2.96 -12.79
C ILE A 196 1.25 -2.19 -12.54
N ARG A 197 0.23 -2.90 -12.07
CA ARG A 197 -1.03 -2.31 -11.60
C ARG A 197 -1.06 -2.34 -10.08
N LEU A 198 -1.14 -1.16 -9.47
CA LEU A 198 -1.40 -1.08 -8.03
C LEU A 198 -2.82 -1.58 -7.77
N THR A 199 -2.92 -2.60 -6.93
CA THR A 199 -4.20 -3.28 -6.67
C THR A 199 -4.53 -3.34 -5.19
N CYS A 200 -3.66 -2.81 -4.33
CA CYS A 200 -3.87 -2.68 -2.90
C CYS A 200 -3.70 -1.21 -2.49
N GLY A 201 -3.78 -0.94 -1.18
CA GLY A 201 -4.08 0.36 -0.60
C GLY A 201 -5.11 0.24 0.53
N ILE A 202 -5.49 -0.99 0.89
CA ILE A 202 -6.58 -1.28 1.81
C ILE A 202 -6.36 -0.66 3.20
N CYS A 203 -5.14 -0.71 3.74
CA CYS A 203 -4.85 -0.09 5.05
C CYS A 203 -5.02 1.43 5.05
N GLN A 204 -5.00 2.06 3.88
CA GLN A 204 -5.32 3.47 3.68
C GLN A 204 -6.83 3.65 3.47
N ASN A 205 -7.41 2.88 2.56
CA ASN A 205 -8.82 3.01 2.17
C ASN A 205 -9.82 2.75 3.30
N ILE A 206 -9.52 1.84 4.23
CA ILE A 206 -10.44 1.57 5.34
C ILE A 206 -10.34 2.59 6.49
N CYS A 207 -9.28 3.39 6.55
CA CYS A 207 -8.95 4.16 7.75
C CYS A 207 -9.42 5.61 7.62
N TRP A 208 -10.55 5.93 8.27
CA TRP A 208 -11.32 7.17 8.04
C TRP A 208 -11.29 8.16 9.22
N GLY A 209 -10.38 7.97 10.18
CA GLY A 209 -10.21 8.92 11.29
C GLY A 209 -11.39 9.01 12.27
N ASN A 210 -12.44 8.22 12.04
CA ASN A 210 -13.56 7.93 12.95
C ASN A 210 -13.70 6.39 13.08
N PRO A 211 -13.78 5.84 14.31
CA PRO A 211 -13.99 4.41 14.52
C PRO A 211 -15.22 3.82 13.82
N GLU A 212 -16.34 4.54 13.78
CA GLU A 212 -17.58 4.03 13.19
C GLU A 212 -17.45 3.84 11.68
N ASP A 213 -16.94 4.86 10.99
CA ASP A 213 -16.75 4.82 9.53
C ASP A 213 -15.64 3.84 9.16
N THR A 214 -14.57 3.76 9.96
CA THR A 214 -13.53 2.74 9.80
C THR A 214 -14.12 1.33 9.89
N ARG A 215 -15.07 1.09 10.82
CA ARG A 215 -15.77 -0.19 10.94
C ARG A 215 -16.67 -0.46 9.74
N LYS A 216 -17.41 0.53 9.25
CA LYS A 216 -18.25 0.40 8.03
C LYS A 216 -17.40 0.01 6.83
N ASN A 217 -16.28 0.69 6.61
CA ASN A 217 -15.36 0.39 5.50
C ASN A 217 -14.70 -0.98 5.62
N TYR A 218 -14.34 -1.38 6.85
CA TYR A 218 -13.87 -2.74 7.10
C TYR A 218 -14.93 -3.79 6.71
N GLN A 219 -16.21 -3.58 7.06
CA GLN A 219 -17.28 -4.50 6.69
C GLN A 219 -17.51 -4.56 5.18
N MET A 220 -17.47 -3.42 4.50
CA MET A 220 -17.56 -3.37 3.03
C MET A 220 -16.43 -4.18 2.38
N LEU A 221 -15.20 -4.00 2.85
CA LEU A 221 -14.05 -4.75 2.35
C LEU A 221 -14.22 -6.26 2.52
N VAL A 222 -14.51 -6.73 3.75
CA VAL A 222 -14.53 -8.18 4.01
C VAL A 222 -15.73 -8.88 3.37
N ASN A 223 -16.69 -8.12 2.85
CA ASN A 223 -17.84 -8.62 2.10
C ASN A 223 -17.75 -8.27 0.59
N SER A 224 -16.61 -7.74 0.12
CA SER A 224 -16.43 -7.28 -1.28
C SER A 224 -16.22 -8.41 -2.29
N GLY A 225 -15.97 -9.63 -1.82
CA GLY A 225 -15.71 -10.78 -2.67
C GLY A 225 -14.26 -10.87 -3.17
N CYS A 226 -14.07 -11.65 -4.23
CA CYS A 226 -12.77 -12.04 -4.74
C CYS A 226 -12.68 -11.72 -6.24
N VAL A 227 -11.62 -11.01 -6.61
CA VAL A 227 -11.32 -10.65 -8.00
C VAL A 227 -10.71 -11.83 -8.74
N LEU A 228 -11.21 -12.13 -9.93
CA LEU A 228 -10.64 -13.10 -10.87
C LEU A 228 -10.40 -12.44 -12.22
N GLN A 229 -9.46 -13.00 -12.97
CA GLN A 229 -9.26 -12.66 -14.37
C GLN A 229 -9.54 -13.89 -15.23
N LYS A 230 -10.50 -13.75 -16.15
CA LYS A 230 -10.85 -14.79 -17.12
C LYS A 230 -9.76 -14.94 -18.20
N PRO A 231 -9.72 -16.06 -18.94
CA PRO A 231 -8.75 -16.26 -20.03
C PRO A 231 -8.79 -15.18 -21.12
N ASN A 232 -9.94 -14.56 -21.36
CA ASN A 232 -10.11 -13.47 -22.32
C ASN A 232 -9.69 -12.10 -21.79
N GLY A 233 -9.18 -12.02 -20.55
CA GLY A 233 -8.76 -10.75 -19.94
C GLY A 233 -9.79 -10.08 -19.04
N ASP A 234 -11.04 -10.51 -19.08
CA ASP A 234 -12.12 -9.90 -18.29
C ASP A 234 -11.89 -10.05 -16.80
N ILE A 235 -12.25 -9.00 -16.07
CA ILE A 235 -12.18 -8.95 -14.62
C ILE A 235 -13.57 -9.10 -14.05
N ILE A 236 -13.70 -10.06 -13.13
CA ILE A 236 -14.95 -10.29 -12.42
C ILE A 236 -14.69 -10.30 -10.92
N VAL A 237 -15.71 -9.91 -10.16
CA VAL A 237 -15.71 -9.97 -8.71
C VAL A 237 -16.88 -10.85 -8.30
N LEU A 238 -16.60 -11.89 -7.53
CA LEU A 238 -17.59 -12.87 -7.10
C LEU A 238 -17.51 -13.10 -5.60
N PRO A 239 -18.61 -13.53 -4.95
CA PRO A 239 -18.55 -14.06 -3.59
C PRO A 239 -17.50 -15.18 -3.48
N PRO A 240 -16.89 -15.42 -2.31
CA PRO A 240 -15.70 -16.26 -2.23
C PRO A 240 -15.87 -17.70 -2.69
N ASP A 241 -16.96 -18.35 -2.30
CA ASP A 241 -17.24 -19.74 -2.67
C ASP A 241 -17.49 -19.88 -4.17
N GLU A 242 -18.17 -18.91 -4.78
CA GLU A 242 -18.39 -18.86 -6.21
C GLU A 242 -17.09 -18.56 -6.96
N ALA A 243 -16.28 -17.62 -6.45
CA ALA A 243 -14.99 -17.29 -7.02
C ALA A 243 -14.07 -18.52 -7.06
N GLN A 244 -14.06 -19.34 -6.00
CA GLN A 244 -13.25 -20.56 -5.98
C GLN A 244 -13.75 -21.57 -7.04
N LYS A 245 -15.07 -21.82 -7.11
CA LYS A 245 -15.66 -22.70 -8.13
C LYS A 245 -15.36 -22.24 -9.56
N VAL A 246 -15.53 -20.95 -9.84
CA VAL A 246 -15.25 -20.36 -11.15
C VAL A 246 -13.76 -20.44 -11.46
N PHE A 247 -12.88 -20.11 -10.51
CA PHE A 247 -11.44 -20.23 -10.71
C PHE A 247 -11.05 -21.67 -11.04
N ASP A 248 -11.60 -22.67 -10.35
CA ASP A 248 -11.29 -24.08 -10.57
C ASP A 248 -11.78 -24.62 -11.92
N SER A 249 -12.83 -24.00 -12.48
CA SER A 249 -13.31 -24.30 -13.84
C SER A 249 -12.39 -23.77 -14.95
N PHE A 250 -11.47 -22.85 -14.65
CA PHE A 250 -10.57 -22.32 -15.67
C PHE A 250 -9.58 -23.37 -16.19
N PRO A 251 -9.15 -23.27 -17.47
CA PRO A 251 -8.16 -24.17 -18.04
C PRO A 251 -6.90 -24.26 -17.15
N PRO A 252 -6.33 -25.46 -16.93
CA PRO A 252 -5.16 -25.63 -16.06
C PRO A 252 -3.97 -24.73 -16.43
N LYS A 253 -3.75 -24.47 -17.72
CA LYS A 253 -2.70 -23.56 -18.21
C LYS A 253 -2.92 -22.11 -17.73
N HIS A 254 -4.18 -21.66 -17.66
CA HIS A 254 -4.54 -20.33 -17.19
C HIS A 254 -4.38 -20.21 -15.67
N ARG A 255 -4.90 -21.19 -14.90
CA ARG A 255 -4.77 -21.19 -13.42
C ARG A 255 -3.32 -21.08 -12.94
N LYS A 256 -2.41 -21.81 -13.60
CA LYS A 256 -0.95 -21.78 -13.35
C LYS A 256 -0.28 -20.43 -13.54
N LEU A 257 -0.98 -19.42 -14.06
CA LEU A 257 -0.51 -18.03 -14.10
C LEU A 257 -0.76 -17.28 -12.79
N TYR A 258 -1.73 -17.71 -11.97
CA TYR A 258 -2.18 -16.98 -10.78
C TYR A 258 -1.82 -17.70 -9.48
N CYS A 259 -1.48 -18.99 -9.52
CA CYS A 259 -1.08 -19.77 -8.36
C CYS A 259 0.10 -20.71 -8.70
N LYS A 260 0.69 -21.31 -7.66
CA LYS A 260 1.84 -22.22 -7.79
C LYS A 260 1.47 -23.59 -8.36
N ASN A 261 0.20 -24.01 -8.24
CA ASN A 261 -0.29 -25.35 -8.58
C ASN A 261 -1.17 -25.32 -9.85
#